data_AF-A0A1W9GRE2-F1
#
_entry.id   AF-A0A1W9GRE2-F1
#
_cell.length_a   1.000
_cell.length_b   1.000
_cell.length_c   1.000
_cell.angle_alpha   90.00
_cell.angle_beta   90.00
_cell.angle_gamma   90.00
#
_symmetry.space_group_name_H-M   'P 1'
#
loop_
_entity.id
_entity.type
_entity.pdbx_description
1 polymer ?
#
loop_
_entity_poly.entity_id
_entity_poly.type
_entity_poly.pdbx_seq_one_letter_code
_entity_poly.pdbx_strand_id
1 'polypeptide(L)'
;QNLSKQAEPPLTSHFEGVAFLHSDNVVPSVAVGFHTKNKDRTFSCRTDWIHPIDRNSGMITSWETIKDQYPNNVTFSNHADVQGMWNEEEVMLSWTSEIGNTGSCVLPRSKAGTASSLIPLSKDWKEYKTYVSKLEGRRFLFRGQNEPWRLRTSFHRSGRADLMRFIREDVQILHKHLSARTKHVFNLDNANENGAFHNLIQHHGYPTPLLDWTYSPYVAAFFAYRGISNAKARRAGINDKVRILVFNQAQWKKDVSQVYQLISAVLHLSIGEYLAIENERMIPQQAASTLTNIDDIESYIQLWETAGGPYLTAIDLPVYERKNIIQELGYMGITAGAMFPGLDGACEELKERNFDI
;
A
#
# COMPACT_ATOMS: atom_id res chain seq x y z
N GLN A 1 -9.14 12.18 -1.62
CA GLN A 1 -9.22 10.70 -1.68
C GLN A 1 -10.14 10.30 -2.84
N ASN A 2 -9.88 9.15 -3.47
CA ASN A 2 -10.31 8.78 -4.83
C ASN A 2 -11.81 8.45 -5.01
N LEU A 3 -12.38 8.92 -6.13
CA LEU A 3 -13.51 8.32 -6.84
C LEU A 3 -12.95 7.58 -8.08
N SER A 4 -12.71 6.26 -7.96
CA SER A 4 -12.38 5.39 -9.09
C SER A 4 -13.34 4.20 -9.13
N LYS A 5 -13.89 3.92 -10.33
CA LYS A 5 -14.95 2.94 -10.61
C LYS A 5 -14.59 1.48 -10.26
N GLN A 6 -15.60 0.78 -9.71
CA GLN A 6 -15.86 -0.67 -9.64
C GLN A 6 -15.05 -1.51 -8.64
N ALA A 7 -15.57 -1.67 -7.41
CA ALA A 7 -16.69 -2.56 -7.03
C ALA A 7 -17.50 -1.80 -5.97
N GLU A 8 -18.76 -1.44 -6.26
CA GLU A 8 -19.54 -0.53 -5.41
C GLU A 8 -19.77 -1.17 -4.01
N PRO A 9 -19.20 -0.60 -2.92
CA PRO A 9 -19.90 -0.67 -1.63
C PRO A 9 -21.25 0.06 -1.83
N PRO A 10 -22.27 -0.16 -0.98
CA PRO A 10 -23.58 0.47 -1.18
C PRO A 10 -23.38 1.95 -1.50
N LEU A 11 -23.92 2.39 -2.65
CA LEU A 11 -23.78 3.74 -3.19
C LEU A 11 -24.01 4.74 -2.06
N THR A 12 -22.94 5.23 -1.46
CA THR A 12 -23.06 6.18 -0.36
C THR A 12 -23.75 7.42 -0.93
N SER A 13 -24.78 7.93 -0.25
CA SER A 13 -25.48 9.12 -0.70
C SER A 13 -24.62 10.38 -0.58
N HIS A 14 -23.53 10.31 0.19
CA HIS A 14 -22.63 11.40 0.55
C HIS A 14 -21.15 11.02 0.45
N PHE A 15 -20.29 12.02 0.62
CA PHE A 15 -18.87 11.84 0.89
C PHE A 15 -18.63 11.87 2.39
N GLU A 16 -17.76 11.00 2.87
CA GLU A 16 -17.29 11.00 4.25
C GLU A 16 -15.83 10.56 4.30
N GLY A 17 -15.13 10.95 5.35
CA GLY A 17 -13.76 10.51 5.58
C GLY A 17 -13.04 11.35 6.62
N VAL A 18 -11.71 11.20 6.63
CA VAL A 18 -10.81 11.95 7.51
C VAL A 18 -9.83 12.74 6.65
N ALA A 19 -9.80 14.05 6.85
CA ALA A 19 -8.78 14.93 6.29
C ALA A 19 -7.66 15.13 7.32
N PHE A 20 -6.44 15.27 6.85
CA PHE A 20 -5.28 15.52 7.68
C PHE A 20 -4.60 16.81 7.28
N LEU A 21 -4.20 17.60 8.28
CA LEU A 21 -3.37 18.77 8.09
C LEU A 21 -2.09 18.58 8.90
N HIS A 22 -0.97 18.51 8.19
CA HIS A 22 0.36 18.42 8.78
C HIS A 22 0.91 19.82 9.06
N SER A 23 1.66 19.96 10.16
CA SER A 23 2.20 21.23 10.64
C SER A 23 3.66 21.12 11.06
N ASP A 24 4.33 22.27 11.18
CA ASP A 24 5.76 22.46 11.49
C ASP A 24 6.11 22.39 12.98
N ASN A 25 5.33 21.64 13.78
CA ASN A 25 5.45 21.46 15.23
C ASN A 25 5.19 22.70 16.10
N VAL A 26 4.98 23.90 15.54
CA VAL A 26 4.56 25.09 16.29
C VAL A 26 3.10 24.98 16.73
N VAL A 27 2.27 24.39 15.87
CA VAL A 27 0.90 24.00 16.15
C VAL A 27 0.75 22.48 15.97
N PRO A 28 -0.21 21.82 16.65
CA PRO A 28 -0.45 20.40 16.43
C PRO A 28 -0.88 20.11 14.99
N SER A 29 -0.43 18.98 14.45
CA SER A 29 -1.07 18.41 13.26
C SER A 29 -2.48 17.97 13.65
N VAL A 30 -3.42 17.98 12.71
CA VAL A 30 -4.82 17.69 13.01
C VAL A 30 -5.41 16.64 12.08
N ALA A 31 -6.30 15.83 12.63
CA ALA A 31 -7.21 14.98 11.91
C ALA A 31 -8.62 15.59 12.01
N VAL A 32 -9.35 15.55 10.90
CA VAL A 32 -10.65 16.20 10.76
C VAL A 32 -11.63 15.21 10.15
N GLY A 33 -12.62 14.79 10.93
CA GLY A 33 -13.75 14.01 10.43
C GLY A 33 -14.75 14.91 9.72
N PHE A 34 -15.27 14.45 8.59
CA PHE A 34 -16.32 15.16 7.88
C PHE A 34 -17.26 14.21 7.16
N HIS A 35 -18.49 14.67 6.97
CA HIS A 35 -19.43 14.14 6.01
C HIS A 35 -20.12 15.28 5.26
N THR A 36 -20.47 15.04 4.00
CA THR A 36 -21.33 15.94 3.22
C THR A 36 -22.78 15.51 3.35
N LYS A 37 -23.72 16.40 3.00
CA LYS A 37 -25.14 16.04 2.94
C LYS A 37 -25.44 15.06 1.79
N ASN A 38 -24.77 15.27 0.66
CA ASN A 38 -24.93 14.52 -0.58
C ASN A 38 -23.65 14.60 -1.43
N LYS A 39 -23.69 14.11 -2.67
CA LYS A 39 -22.56 14.14 -3.61
C LYS A 39 -22.64 15.30 -4.62
N ASP A 40 -23.28 16.41 -4.25
CA ASP A 40 -23.36 17.58 -5.13
C ASP A 40 -21.96 18.12 -5.46
N ARG A 41 -21.81 18.71 -6.65
CA ARG A 41 -20.51 19.26 -7.11
C ARG A 41 -20.03 20.41 -6.24
N THR A 42 -20.95 21.20 -5.71
CA THR A 42 -20.70 22.24 -4.71
C THR A 42 -21.38 21.82 -3.42
N PHE A 43 -20.69 21.99 -2.30
CA PHE A 43 -21.22 21.60 -1.00
C PHE A 43 -20.72 22.53 0.10
N SER A 44 -21.46 22.52 1.21
CA SER A 44 -21.00 23.06 2.48
C SER A 44 -21.27 22.02 3.57
N CYS A 45 -20.37 21.93 4.54
CA CYS A 45 -20.56 21.11 5.71
C CYS A 45 -19.80 21.69 6.90
N ARG A 46 -20.27 21.37 8.10
CA ARG A 46 -19.49 21.52 9.32
C ARG A 46 -18.74 20.23 9.56
N THR A 47 -17.47 20.30 9.93
CA THR A 47 -16.70 19.12 10.32
C THR A 47 -17.32 18.44 11.53
N ASP A 48 -17.28 17.12 11.58
CA ASP A 48 -17.82 16.33 12.70
C ASP A 48 -16.99 16.50 13.96
N TRP A 49 -15.68 16.52 13.79
CA TRP A 49 -14.70 16.71 14.85
C TRP A 49 -13.39 17.18 14.25
N ILE A 50 -12.67 17.99 15.02
CA ILE A 50 -11.26 18.32 14.80
C ILE A 50 -10.51 17.86 16.03
N HIS A 51 -9.50 17.01 15.84
CA HIS A 51 -8.69 16.48 16.93
C HIS A 51 -7.21 16.59 16.60
N PRO A 52 -6.37 16.99 17.56
CA PRO A 52 -4.94 17.03 17.33
C PRO A 52 -4.36 15.62 17.27
N ILE A 53 -3.20 15.54 16.61
CA ILE A 53 -2.34 14.37 16.60
C ILE A 53 -1.17 14.67 17.54
N ASP A 54 -1.02 13.84 18.56
CA ASP A 54 0.10 13.95 19.49
C ASP A 54 1.42 13.71 18.76
N ARG A 55 2.34 14.67 18.82
CA ARG A 55 3.65 14.57 18.15
C ARG A 55 4.54 13.45 18.69
N ASN A 56 4.28 12.98 19.92
CA ASN A 56 5.07 11.93 20.55
C ASN A 56 4.57 10.54 20.14
N SER A 57 3.26 10.29 20.28
CA SER A 57 2.67 8.98 19.95
C SER A 57 2.24 8.83 18.49
N GLY A 58 2.03 9.93 17.77
CA GLY A 58 1.44 9.94 16.42
C GLY A 58 -0.07 9.64 16.42
N MET A 59 -0.71 9.58 17.59
CA MET A 59 -2.11 9.19 17.73
C MET A 59 -3.03 10.41 17.77
N ILE A 60 -4.22 10.27 17.19
CA ILE A 60 -5.31 11.24 17.37
C ILE A 60 -5.73 11.24 18.84
N THR A 61 -5.76 12.41 19.46
CA THR A 61 -6.05 12.58 20.90
C THR A 61 -6.88 13.85 21.14
N SER A 62 -7.18 14.17 22.40
CA SER A 62 -7.84 15.42 22.77
C SER A 62 -6.85 16.57 22.96
N TRP A 63 -7.30 17.80 22.75
CA TRP A 63 -6.47 18.99 22.99
C TRP A 63 -6.03 19.09 24.45
N GLU A 64 -6.92 18.77 25.38
CA GLU A 64 -6.65 18.80 26.83
C GLU A 64 -5.47 17.92 27.23
N THR A 65 -5.27 16.80 26.51
CA THR A 65 -4.20 15.84 26.78
C THR A 65 -2.82 16.36 26.38
N ILE A 66 -2.76 17.24 25.36
CA ILE A 66 -1.49 17.66 24.76
C ILE A 66 -1.26 19.17 24.80
N LYS A 67 -2.20 19.98 25.28
CA LYS A 67 -2.10 21.45 25.29
C LYS A 67 -0.81 21.95 25.95
N ASP A 68 -0.35 21.27 27.00
CA ASP A 68 0.86 21.66 27.77
C ASP A 68 2.15 21.40 26.97
N GLN A 69 2.06 20.70 25.83
CA GLN A 69 3.17 20.52 24.90
C GLN A 69 3.39 21.75 24.00
N TYR A 70 2.46 22.71 23.99
CA TYR A 70 2.44 23.86 23.10
C TYR A 70 2.44 25.19 23.89
N PRO A 71 2.85 26.31 23.26
CA PRO A 71 2.77 27.61 23.90
C PRO A 71 1.33 27.99 24.33
N ASN A 72 1.20 28.69 25.45
CA ASN A 72 -0.10 29.07 26.04
C ASN A 72 -1.01 29.91 25.14
N ASN A 73 -0.46 30.55 24.11
CA ASN A 73 -1.22 31.34 23.13
C ASN A 73 -1.78 30.49 21.97
N VAL A 74 -1.46 29.20 21.91
CA VAL A 74 -2.05 28.27 20.94
C VAL A 74 -3.45 27.91 21.41
N THR A 75 -4.44 28.24 20.59
CA THR A 75 -5.83 27.83 20.77
C THR A 75 -6.19 26.75 19.76
N PHE A 76 -7.19 25.94 20.10
CA PHE A 76 -7.60 24.80 19.28
C PHE A 76 -9.09 24.89 18.96
N SER A 77 -9.44 24.61 17.71
CA SER A 77 -10.82 24.64 17.21
C SER A 77 -11.45 23.27 17.32
N ASN A 78 -12.71 23.18 17.75
CA ASN A 78 -13.42 21.89 17.79
C ASN A 78 -14.09 21.55 16.47
N HIS A 79 -14.38 22.56 15.65
CA HIS A 79 -15.00 22.41 14.34
C HIS A 79 -14.53 23.48 13.35
N ALA A 80 -14.80 23.25 12.07
CA ALA A 80 -14.68 24.24 11.01
C ALA A 80 -15.88 24.13 10.08
N ASP A 81 -16.31 25.28 9.55
CA ASP A 81 -17.28 25.35 8.47
C ASP A 81 -16.53 25.33 7.13
N VAL A 82 -16.82 24.32 6.32
CA VAL A 82 -16.12 24.00 5.06
C VAL A 82 -17.04 24.30 3.89
N GLN A 83 -16.48 24.94 2.88
CA GLN A 83 -17.07 25.06 1.55
C GLN A 83 -16.20 24.30 0.56
N GLY A 84 -16.83 23.53 -0.32
CA GLY A 84 -16.12 22.69 -1.26
C GLY A 84 -16.74 22.69 -2.65
N MET A 85 -15.90 22.47 -3.64
CA MET A 85 -16.30 22.18 -5.01
C MET A 85 -15.44 21.06 -5.55
N TRP A 86 -16.01 20.16 -6.34
CA TRP A 86 -15.25 19.13 -7.04
C TRP A 86 -15.66 18.98 -8.50
N ASN A 87 -14.70 18.60 -9.31
CA ASN A 87 -14.87 18.17 -10.68
C ASN A 87 -14.07 16.89 -10.92
N GLU A 88 -13.98 16.48 -12.18
CA GLU A 88 -13.32 15.26 -12.61
C GLU A 88 -11.80 15.28 -12.45
N GLU A 89 -11.20 16.43 -12.17
CA GLU A 89 -9.76 16.66 -12.11
C GLU A 89 -9.28 17.07 -10.73
N GLU A 90 -10.12 17.68 -9.89
CA GLU A 90 -9.70 18.19 -8.59
C GLU A 90 -10.86 18.44 -7.61
N VAL A 91 -10.49 18.58 -6.34
CA VAL A 91 -11.36 19.03 -5.25
C VAL A 91 -10.77 20.32 -4.69
N MET A 92 -11.55 21.40 -4.70
CA MET A 92 -11.22 22.67 -4.07
C MET A 92 -11.95 22.75 -2.74
N LEU A 93 -11.23 23.12 -1.68
CA LEU A 93 -11.79 23.30 -0.34
C LEU A 93 -11.38 24.67 0.19
N SER A 94 -12.28 25.31 0.92
CA SER A 94 -11.99 26.43 1.81
C SER A 94 -12.72 26.23 3.13
N TRP A 95 -12.17 26.76 4.22
CA TRP A 95 -12.76 26.59 5.53
C TRP A 95 -12.53 27.79 6.42
N THR A 96 -13.40 27.95 7.41
CA THR A 96 -13.26 28.86 8.54
C THR A 96 -13.47 28.07 9.83
N SER A 97 -12.47 28.06 10.69
CA SER A 97 -12.53 27.44 12.01
C SER A 97 -13.39 28.26 12.98
N GLU A 98 -13.88 27.62 14.05
CA GLU A 98 -14.61 28.27 15.16
C GLU A 98 -13.87 29.49 15.72
N ILE A 99 -12.54 29.41 15.80
CA ILE A 99 -11.66 30.46 16.32
C ILE A 99 -11.27 31.52 15.27
N GLY A 100 -11.89 31.50 14.08
CA GLY A 100 -11.72 32.52 13.04
C GLY A 100 -10.57 32.31 12.07
N ASN A 101 -9.74 31.26 12.23
CA ASN A 101 -8.70 30.93 11.26
C ASN A 101 -9.32 30.41 9.96
N THR A 102 -8.77 30.81 8.82
CA THR A 102 -9.22 30.39 7.49
C THR A 102 -8.13 29.63 6.74
N GLY A 103 -8.53 28.84 5.75
CA GLY A 103 -7.61 28.16 4.86
C GLY A 103 -8.29 27.70 3.58
N SER A 104 -7.49 27.32 2.60
CA SER A 104 -7.97 26.70 1.37
C SER A 104 -6.92 25.75 0.79
N CYS A 105 -7.38 24.79 0.01
CA CYS A 105 -6.51 23.90 -0.74
C CYS A 105 -7.17 23.40 -2.02
N VAL A 106 -6.33 22.94 -2.95
CA VAL A 106 -6.74 22.23 -4.16
C VAL A 106 -6.08 20.87 -4.13
N LEU A 107 -6.90 19.82 -4.21
CA LEU A 107 -6.48 18.44 -4.20
C LEU A 107 -6.67 17.86 -5.60
N PRO A 108 -5.59 17.68 -6.38
CA PRO A 108 -5.71 17.13 -7.72
C PRO A 108 -6.12 15.65 -7.66
N ARG A 109 -6.75 15.19 -8.73
CA ARG A 109 -7.12 13.79 -8.90
C ARG A 109 -5.88 12.93 -8.95
N SER A 110 -5.92 11.87 -8.16
CA SER A 110 -4.87 10.87 -8.12
C SER A 110 -4.74 10.14 -9.47
N LYS A 111 -3.51 9.80 -9.85
CA LYS A 111 -3.20 8.99 -11.04
C LYS A 111 -3.23 7.49 -10.73
N ALA A 112 -3.66 7.08 -9.53
CA ALA A 112 -3.71 5.69 -9.12
C ALA A 112 -4.54 4.80 -10.08
N GLY A 113 -5.58 5.36 -10.73
CA GLY A 113 -6.38 4.64 -11.72
C GLY A 113 -5.74 4.50 -13.10
N THR A 114 -4.62 5.16 -13.37
CA THR A 114 -3.97 5.17 -14.70
C THR A 114 -2.90 4.09 -14.81
N ALA A 115 -2.41 3.88 -16.04
CA ALA A 115 -1.24 3.03 -16.27
C ALA A 115 -0.01 3.52 -15.48
N SER A 116 0.94 2.61 -15.24
CA SER A 116 2.23 2.96 -14.66
C SER A 116 2.96 3.94 -15.58
N SER A 117 3.59 4.95 -14.98
CA SER A 117 4.42 5.96 -15.64
C SER A 117 5.90 5.59 -15.66
N LEU A 118 6.30 4.48 -15.01
CA LEU A 118 7.67 3.99 -15.03
C LEU A 118 8.07 3.57 -16.44
N ILE A 119 9.23 4.05 -16.89
CA ILE A 119 9.88 3.61 -18.13
C ILE A 119 10.64 2.31 -17.82
N PRO A 120 10.23 1.16 -18.37
CA PRO A 120 10.81 -0.12 -18.02
C PRO A 120 12.13 -0.39 -18.76
N LEU A 121 13.03 -1.10 -18.11
CA LEU A 121 14.13 -1.79 -18.77
C LEU A 121 13.57 -3.07 -19.41
N SER A 122 13.48 -3.12 -20.74
CA SER A 122 13.15 -4.38 -21.43
C SER A 122 14.34 -5.34 -21.32
N LYS A 123 14.09 -6.57 -20.86
CA LYS A 123 15.11 -7.62 -20.74
C LYS A 123 14.55 -8.97 -21.15
N ASP A 124 15.38 -9.82 -21.73
CA ASP A 124 15.11 -11.26 -21.74
C ASP A 124 15.53 -11.91 -20.40
N TRP A 125 15.24 -13.20 -20.23
CA TRP A 125 15.59 -13.91 -19.00
C TRP A 125 17.10 -13.92 -18.69
N LYS A 126 17.96 -14.03 -19.71
CA LYS A 126 19.41 -14.07 -19.54
C LYS A 126 19.95 -12.71 -19.10
N GLU A 127 19.48 -11.65 -19.74
CA GLU A 127 19.79 -10.27 -19.41
C GLU A 127 19.29 -9.91 -18.01
N TYR A 128 18.11 -10.40 -17.61
CA TYR A 128 17.60 -10.23 -16.25
C TYR A 128 18.53 -10.85 -15.21
N LYS A 129 18.91 -12.12 -15.39
CA LYS A 129 19.86 -12.80 -14.50
C LYS A 129 21.20 -12.07 -14.39
N THR A 130 21.70 -11.57 -15.53
CA THR A 130 22.94 -10.78 -15.60
C THR A 130 22.81 -9.42 -14.92
N TYR A 131 21.62 -8.82 -14.95
CA TYR A 131 21.34 -7.56 -14.28
C TYR A 131 21.29 -7.74 -12.76
N VAL A 132 20.50 -8.71 -12.27
CA VAL A 132 20.30 -8.91 -10.82
C VAL A 132 21.55 -9.46 -10.11
N SER A 133 22.44 -10.17 -10.81
CA SER A 133 23.71 -10.63 -10.24
C SER A 133 24.67 -9.49 -9.87
N LYS A 134 24.46 -8.29 -10.40
CA LYS A 134 25.25 -7.09 -10.11
C LYS A 134 24.67 -6.25 -8.97
N LEU A 135 23.46 -6.57 -8.51
CA LEU A 135 22.82 -5.83 -7.43
C LEU A 135 23.36 -6.28 -6.07
N GLU A 136 23.53 -5.32 -5.16
CA GLU A 136 23.92 -5.61 -3.79
C GLU A 136 22.78 -6.33 -3.04
N GLY A 137 23.09 -7.46 -2.41
CA GLY A 137 22.13 -8.25 -1.66
C GLY A 137 21.49 -7.45 -0.52
N ARG A 138 20.18 -7.61 -0.32
CA ARG A 138 19.34 -6.90 0.68
C ARG A 138 19.27 -5.38 0.57
N ARG A 139 20.04 -4.73 -0.30
CA ARG A 139 19.84 -3.31 -0.64
C ARG A 139 18.50 -3.07 -1.35
N PHE A 140 18.06 -4.05 -2.12
CA PHE A 140 16.86 -3.97 -2.95
C PHE A 140 15.77 -4.95 -2.50
N LEU A 141 14.54 -4.52 -2.68
CA LEU A 141 13.33 -5.33 -2.66
C LEU A 141 12.80 -5.51 -4.07
N PHE A 142 12.20 -6.67 -4.35
CA PHE A 142 11.67 -7.02 -5.65
C PHE A 142 10.18 -7.32 -5.56
N ARG A 143 9.42 -7.01 -6.61
CA ARG A 143 7.99 -7.35 -6.71
C ARG A 143 7.63 -7.76 -8.13
N GLY A 144 7.06 -8.95 -8.28
CA GLY A 144 6.50 -9.43 -9.53
C GLY A 144 5.06 -8.99 -9.74
N GLN A 145 4.72 -8.63 -10.98
CA GLN A 145 3.37 -8.30 -11.42
C GLN A 145 3.12 -8.94 -12.79
N ASN A 146 1.95 -9.55 -12.98
CA ASN A 146 1.60 -10.18 -14.25
C ASN A 146 1.45 -9.22 -15.41
N GLU A 147 1.22 -7.95 -15.11
CA GLU A 147 1.03 -6.86 -16.07
C GLU A 147 1.72 -5.61 -15.51
N PRO A 148 2.03 -4.60 -16.36
CA PRO A 148 2.72 -3.37 -15.97
C PRO A 148 1.81 -2.39 -15.20
N TRP A 149 1.12 -2.89 -14.17
CA TRP A 149 0.24 -2.08 -13.33
C TRP A 149 1.00 -1.07 -12.50
N ARG A 150 0.33 0.06 -12.24
CA ARG A 150 0.75 1.07 -11.28
C ARG A 150 0.74 0.51 -9.87
N LEU A 151 1.70 0.95 -9.05
CA LEU A 151 1.90 0.43 -7.72
C LEU A 151 0.80 0.89 -6.75
N ARG A 152 -0.01 -0.06 -6.28
CA ARG A 152 -1.13 0.15 -5.33
C ARG A 152 -1.27 -1.04 -4.39
N THR A 153 -1.82 -0.83 -3.21
CA THR A 153 -2.19 -1.93 -2.30
C THR A 153 -3.48 -2.61 -2.76
N SER A 154 -3.75 -3.83 -2.28
CA SER A 154 -5.03 -4.51 -2.52
C SER A 154 -6.20 -3.75 -1.90
N PHE A 155 -6.01 -3.14 -0.74
CA PHE A 155 -7.01 -2.29 -0.08
C PHE A 155 -7.43 -1.10 -0.95
N HIS A 156 -6.47 -0.33 -1.47
CA HIS A 156 -6.81 0.84 -2.28
C HIS A 156 -7.42 0.47 -3.63
N ARG A 157 -6.98 -0.64 -4.24
CA ARG A 157 -7.58 -1.17 -5.47
C ARG A 157 -9.05 -1.58 -5.30
N SER A 158 -9.49 -1.93 -4.10
CA SER A 158 -10.90 -2.26 -3.84
C SER A 158 -11.81 -1.02 -3.76
N GLY A 159 -11.28 0.18 -4.03
CA GLY A 159 -12.01 1.44 -3.93
C GLY A 159 -12.13 1.97 -2.49
N ARG A 160 -11.42 1.37 -1.52
CA ARG A 160 -11.43 1.82 -0.12
C ARG A 160 -10.20 2.67 0.17
N ALA A 161 -10.39 3.73 0.96
CA ALA A 161 -9.32 4.62 1.40
C ALA A 161 -9.43 5.03 2.88
N ASP A 162 -10.52 4.65 3.56
CA ASP A 162 -10.72 4.94 4.98
C ASP A 162 -9.96 3.93 5.86
N LEU A 163 -8.73 4.33 6.23
CA LEU A 163 -7.85 3.54 7.09
C LEU A 163 -8.34 3.49 8.55
N MET A 164 -9.11 4.50 8.99
CA MET A 164 -9.66 4.52 10.34
C MET A 164 -10.73 3.45 10.48
N ARG A 165 -11.63 3.36 9.49
CA ARG A 165 -12.59 2.27 9.40
C ARG A 165 -11.91 0.91 9.30
N PHE A 166 -10.88 0.79 8.47
CA PHE A 166 -10.11 -0.46 8.35
C PHE A 166 -9.59 -0.95 9.72
N ILE A 167 -8.96 -0.08 10.50
CA ILE A 167 -8.41 -0.45 11.81
C ILE A 167 -9.50 -0.70 12.87
N ARG A 168 -10.52 0.16 12.92
CA ARG A 168 -11.55 0.12 13.97
C ARG A 168 -12.63 -0.94 13.75
N GLU A 169 -12.89 -1.30 12.50
CA GLU A 169 -13.93 -2.28 12.15
C GLU A 169 -13.31 -3.56 11.59
N ASP A 170 -12.66 -3.48 10.43
CA ASP A 170 -12.26 -4.67 9.68
C ASP A 170 -11.25 -5.52 10.44
N VAL A 171 -10.19 -4.90 10.97
CA VAL A 171 -9.15 -5.59 11.73
C VAL A 171 -9.74 -6.23 12.98
N GLN A 172 -10.68 -5.55 13.66
CA GLN A 172 -11.33 -6.08 14.86
C GLN A 172 -12.20 -7.29 14.56
N ILE A 173 -12.94 -7.26 13.44
CA ILE A 173 -13.75 -8.38 12.96
C ILE A 173 -12.83 -9.55 12.59
N LEU A 174 -11.80 -9.31 11.79
CA LEU A 174 -10.83 -10.32 11.39
C LEU A 174 -10.16 -10.98 12.59
N HIS A 175 -9.71 -10.17 13.57
CA HIS A 175 -9.05 -10.67 14.76
C HIS A 175 -9.96 -11.61 15.54
N LYS A 176 -11.23 -11.25 15.75
CA LYS A 176 -12.24 -12.13 16.37
C LYS A 176 -12.43 -13.44 15.60
N HIS A 177 -12.53 -13.38 14.27
CA HIS A 177 -12.75 -14.59 13.45
C HIS A 177 -11.51 -15.49 13.36
N LEU A 178 -10.31 -14.92 13.33
CA LEU A 178 -9.06 -15.66 13.13
C LEU A 178 -8.44 -16.15 14.45
N SER A 179 -8.78 -15.54 15.59
CA SER A 179 -8.31 -16.00 16.91
C SER A 179 -8.69 -17.45 17.22
N ALA A 180 -9.81 -17.95 16.68
CA ALA A 180 -10.21 -19.35 16.82
C ALA A 180 -9.52 -20.32 15.82
N ARG A 181 -8.76 -19.78 14.87
CA ARG A 181 -8.13 -20.52 13.74
C ARG A 181 -6.60 -20.49 13.79
N THR A 182 -6.03 -19.72 14.70
CA THR A 182 -4.59 -19.58 14.94
C THR A 182 -4.27 -20.21 16.30
N LYS A 183 -3.07 -20.78 16.46
CA LYS A 183 -2.62 -21.28 17.77
C LYS A 183 -2.12 -20.12 18.63
N HIS A 184 -1.52 -19.11 17.98
CA HIS A 184 -1.13 -17.84 18.61
C HIS A 184 -2.27 -16.82 18.57
N VAL A 185 -2.68 -16.31 19.74
CA VAL A 185 -3.61 -15.18 19.84
C VAL A 185 -2.82 -13.88 19.81
N PHE A 186 -2.98 -13.12 18.74
CA PHE A 186 -2.24 -11.88 18.53
C PHE A 186 -2.68 -10.78 19.50
N ASN A 187 -1.74 -10.16 20.20
CA ASN A 187 -1.99 -8.93 20.96
C ASN A 187 -1.85 -7.70 20.04
N LEU A 188 -2.97 -7.11 19.64
CA LEU A 188 -2.97 -5.96 18.72
C LEU A 188 -2.44 -4.65 19.35
N ASP A 189 -2.32 -4.58 20.68
CA ASP A 189 -1.69 -3.45 21.36
C ASP A 189 -0.15 -3.53 21.30
N ASN A 190 0.40 -4.72 21.03
CA ASN A 190 1.81 -4.90 20.77
C ASN A 190 2.11 -4.65 19.28
N ALA A 191 2.94 -3.64 18.98
CA ALA A 191 3.23 -3.25 17.60
C ALA A 191 3.80 -4.40 16.73
N ASN A 192 4.63 -5.28 17.29
CA ASN A 192 5.23 -6.40 16.55
C ASN A 192 4.18 -7.46 16.21
N GLU A 193 3.30 -7.79 17.16
CA GLU A 193 2.23 -8.75 16.93
C GLU A 193 1.13 -8.18 16.04
N ASN A 194 0.80 -6.90 16.19
CA ASN A 194 -0.14 -6.22 15.30
C ASN A 194 0.37 -6.26 13.85
N GLY A 195 1.65 -5.91 13.63
CA GLY A 195 2.30 -6.02 12.33
C GLY A 195 2.30 -7.44 11.77
N ALA A 196 2.59 -8.45 12.61
CA ALA A 196 2.52 -9.85 12.23
C ALA A 196 1.09 -10.28 11.82
N PHE A 197 0.07 -9.83 12.55
CA PHE A 197 -1.33 -10.09 12.23
C PHE A 197 -1.72 -9.49 10.87
N HIS A 198 -1.34 -8.24 10.60
CA HIS A 198 -1.57 -7.58 9.32
C HIS A 198 -0.88 -8.32 8.15
N ASN A 199 0.36 -8.77 8.35
CA ASN A 199 1.10 -9.52 7.34
C ASN A 199 0.49 -10.90 7.09
N LEU A 200 0.01 -11.58 8.14
CA LEU A 200 -0.70 -12.85 8.03
C LEU A 200 -1.95 -12.73 7.14
N ILE A 201 -2.84 -11.79 7.46
CA ILE A 201 -4.10 -11.63 6.69
C ILE A 201 -3.83 -11.22 5.24
N GLN A 202 -2.79 -10.42 4.97
CA GLN A 202 -2.36 -10.05 3.62
C GLN A 202 -1.92 -11.29 2.83
N HIS A 203 -1.07 -12.14 3.41
CA HIS A 203 -0.60 -13.36 2.76
C HIS A 203 -1.72 -14.38 2.51
N HIS A 204 -2.81 -14.32 3.28
CA HIS A 204 -4.02 -15.12 3.06
C HIS A 204 -5.07 -14.43 2.18
N GLY A 205 -4.73 -13.29 1.56
CA GLY A 205 -5.53 -12.66 0.50
C GLY A 205 -6.53 -11.61 0.98
N TYR A 206 -6.53 -11.23 2.26
CA TYR A 206 -7.34 -10.12 2.72
C TYR A 206 -6.78 -8.79 2.17
N PRO A 207 -7.60 -7.88 1.60
CA PRO A 207 -7.13 -6.58 1.16
C PRO A 207 -6.62 -5.73 2.33
N THR A 208 -5.31 -5.46 2.37
CA THR A 208 -4.71 -4.58 3.39
C THR A 208 -4.00 -3.38 2.75
N PRO A 209 -3.69 -2.33 3.53
CA PRO A 209 -2.80 -1.24 3.12
C PRO A 209 -1.31 -1.65 3.10
N LEU A 210 -1.01 -2.96 3.06
CA LEU A 210 0.31 -3.48 2.78
C LEU A 210 0.52 -3.71 1.29
N LEU A 211 1.79 -3.73 0.92
CA LEU A 211 2.24 -4.18 -0.39
C LEU A 211 3.36 -5.21 -0.21
N ASP A 212 3.22 -6.34 -0.88
CA ASP A 212 4.17 -7.44 -0.77
C ASP A 212 5.41 -7.23 -1.64
N TRP A 213 6.55 -7.56 -1.06
CA TRP A 213 7.86 -7.55 -1.71
C TRP A 213 8.60 -8.84 -1.34
N THR A 214 9.70 -9.09 -2.03
CA THR A 214 10.60 -10.19 -1.72
C THR A 214 12.05 -9.73 -1.81
N TYR A 215 12.91 -10.30 -0.99
CA TYR A 215 14.36 -10.12 -1.10
C TYR A 215 14.96 -10.90 -2.27
N SER A 216 14.21 -11.81 -2.91
CA SER A 216 14.70 -12.63 -4.01
C SER A 216 14.20 -12.11 -5.37
N PRO A 217 15.10 -11.73 -6.30
CA PRO A 217 14.71 -11.39 -7.67
C PRO A 217 14.05 -12.57 -8.41
N TYR A 218 14.37 -13.81 -8.02
CA TYR A 218 13.83 -15.02 -8.62
C TYR A 218 12.43 -15.34 -8.11
N VAL A 219 12.16 -15.09 -6.82
CA VAL A 219 10.79 -15.18 -6.27
C VAL A 219 9.90 -14.11 -6.90
N ALA A 220 10.41 -12.89 -7.12
CA ALA A 220 9.65 -11.86 -7.83
C ALA A 220 9.33 -12.28 -9.27
N ALA A 221 10.26 -12.93 -9.98
CA ALA A 221 9.98 -13.49 -11.30
C ALA A 221 8.89 -14.57 -11.25
N PHE A 222 8.92 -15.47 -10.26
CA PHE A 222 7.85 -16.46 -10.05
C PHE A 222 6.48 -15.78 -9.93
N PHE A 223 6.34 -14.76 -9.07
CA PHE A 223 5.09 -14.02 -8.92
C PHE A 223 4.67 -13.24 -10.17
N ALA A 224 5.63 -12.74 -10.96
CA ALA A 224 5.35 -12.05 -12.21
C ALA A 224 4.73 -13.00 -13.27
N TYR A 225 5.08 -14.29 -13.26
CA TYR A 225 4.56 -15.28 -14.19
C TYR A 225 3.42 -16.15 -13.62
N ARG A 226 3.21 -16.18 -12.30
CA ARG A 226 2.17 -16.98 -11.65
C ARG A 226 0.78 -16.64 -12.19
N GLY A 227 -0.03 -17.66 -12.49
CA GLY A 227 -1.39 -17.47 -13.03
C GLY A 227 -1.46 -17.20 -14.54
N ILE A 228 -0.31 -16.98 -15.20
CA ILE A 228 -0.22 -17.08 -16.66
C ILE A 228 -0.16 -18.56 -17.01
N SER A 229 -0.96 -19.00 -17.97
CA SER A 229 -1.01 -20.38 -18.46
C SER A 229 0.04 -20.57 -19.59
N ASN A 230 0.65 -21.75 -19.77
CA ASN A 230 1.53 -22.05 -20.90
C ASN A 230 0.84 -21.80 -22.26
N ALA A 231 -0.46 -22.08 -22.36
CA ALA A 231 -1.24 -21.81 -23.57
C ALA A 231 -1.37 -20.30 -23.87
N LYS A 232 -1.51 -19.46 -22.83
CA LYS A 232 -1.45 -17.98 -22.95
C LYS A 232 -0.05 -17.54 -23.36
N ALA A 233 1.00 -18.08 -22.73
CA ALA A 233 2.38 -17.72 -23.04
C ALA A 233 2.78 -18.03 -24.48
N ARG A 234 2.38 -19.18 -25.05
CA ARG A 234 2.66 -19.51 -26.46
C ARG A 234 1.98 -18.57 -27.46
N ARG A 235 0.85 -17.96 -27.08
CA ARG A 235 0.10 -17.02 -27.92
C ARG A 235 0.52 -15.57 -27.70
N ALA A 236 1.39 -15.31 -26.72
CA ALA A 236 1.81 -13.97 -26.36
C ALA A 236 2.69 -13.37 -27.46
N GLY A 237 2.39 -12.13 -27.83
CA GLY A 237 3.19 -11.34 -28.76
C GLY A 237 4.41 -10.72 -28.09
N ILE A 238 5.22 -10.03 -28.88
CA ILE A 238 6.45 -9.35 -28.40
C ILE A 238 6.16 -8.26 -27.35
N ASN A 239 4.95 -7.68 -27.39
CA ASN A 239 4.52 -6.59 -26.50
C ASN A 239 3.86 -7.09 -25.21
N ASP A 240 3.55 -8.38 -25.08
CA ASP A 240 2.99 -8.94 -23.86
C ASP A 240 4.11 -9.14 -22.84
N LYS A 241 4.07 -8.36 -21.76
CA LYS A 241 5.13 -8.30 -20.74
C LYS A 241 4.58 -8.57 -19.35
N VAL A 242 5.37 -9.27 -18.55
CA VAL A 242 5.26 -9.23 -17.09
C VAL A 242 6.23 -8.19 -16.55
N ARG A 243 5.97 -7.65 -15.35
CA ARG A 243 6.80 -6.60 -14.75
C ARG A 243 7.43 -7.08 -13.45
N ILE A 244 8.70 -6.78 -13.27
CA ILE A 244 9.41 -6.89 -12.01
C ILE A 244 9.84 -5.48 -11.58
N LEU A 245 9.40 -5.06 -10.40
CA LEU A 245 9.82 -3.83 -9.77
C LEU A 245 11.03 -4.09 -8.89
N VAL A 246 12.00 -3.17 -8.91
CA VAL A 246 13.20 -3.17 -8.07
C VAL A 246 13.18 -1.88 -7.25
N PHE A 247 13.04 -2.03 -5.94
CA PHE A 247 12.92 -0.92 -4.99
C PHE A 247 14.17 -0.82 -4.11
N ASN A 248 14.89 0.31 -4.19
CA ASN A 248 16.09 0.59 -3.41
C ASN A 248 15.75 0.93 -1.96
N GLN A 249 15.35 -0.09 -1.20
CA GLN A 249 14.86 0.05 0.17
C GLN A 249 15.90 0.65 1.12
N ALA A 250 17.19 0.39 0.89
CA ALA A 250 18.24 0.88 1.77
C ALA A 250 18.42 2.40 1.65
N GLN A 251 18.33 2.94 0.42
CA GLN A 251 18.37 4.37 0.19
C GLN A 251 17.06 5.02 0.67
N TRP A 252 15.92 4.39 0.39
CA TRP A 252 14.62 4.87 0.85
C TRP A 252 14.56 5.03 2.37
N LYS A 253 15.04 4.05 3.15
CA LYS A 253 15.10 4.15 4.62
C LYS A 253 16.04 5.24 5.15
N LYS A 254 17.04 5.66 4.36
CA LYS A 254 17.94 6.75 4.72
C LYS A 254 17.31 8.12 4.47
N ASP A 255 16.60 8.24 3.35
CA ASP A 255 16.13 9.53 2.86
C ASP A 255 14.70 9.85 3.32
N VAL A 256 13.90 8.82 3.62
CA VAL A 256 12.49 8.95 4.00
C VAL A 256 12.24 8.37 5.38
N SER A 257 11.55 9.14 6.23
CA SER A 257 11.17 8.69 7.57
C SER A 257 10.23 7.49 7.52
N GLN A 258 10.48 6.50 8.37
CA GLN A 258 9.66 5.30 8.46
C GLN A 258 8.56 5.49 9.50
N VAL A 259 7.30 5.34 9.08
CA VAL A 259 6.10 5.51 9.90
C VAL A 259 5.36 4.19 9.94
N TYR A 260 5.15 3.68 11.16
CA TYR A 260 4.53 2.36 11.39
C TYR A 260 3.08 2.44 11.86
N GLN A 261 2.53 3.65 12.00
CA GLN A 261 1.09 3.88 12.15
C GLN A 261 0.43 4.09 10.77
N LEU A 262 -0.67 3.38 10.52
CA LEU A 262 -1.49 3.59 9.31
C LEU A 262 -2.22 4.93 9.30
N ILE A 263 -2.64 5.39 10.48
CA ILE A 263 -3.30 6.68 10.65
C ILE A 263 -2.21 7.69 10.98
N SER A 264 -1.84 8.49 10.00
CA SER A 264 -0.82 9.54 10.13
C SER A 264 -1.19 10.73 9.26
N ALA A 265 -0.88 11.94 9.72
CA ALA A 265 -1.03 13.15 8.92
C ALA A 265 0.01 13.27 7.80
N VAL A 266 1.09 12.50 7.88
CA VAL A 266 2.13 12.48 6.86
C VAL A 266 1.86 11.31 5.92
N LEU A 267 1.92 11.57 4.61
CA LEU A 267 1.92 10.51 3.62
C LEU A 267 3.22 9.72 3.73
N HIS A 268 3.14 8.40 3.85
CA HIS A 268 4.31 7.55 4.00
C HIS A 268 4.21 6.25 3.20
N LEU A 269 5.38 5.76 2.80
CA LEU A 269 5.60 4.37 2.38
C LEU A 269 6.75 3.86 3.22
N SER A 270 6.49 2.88 4.09
CA SER A 270 7.48 2.46 5.08
C SER A 270 7.78 0.97 4.96
N ILE A 271 9.05 0.59 5.07
CA ILE A 271 9.51 -0.79 5.00
C ILE A 271 9.18 -1.48 6.32
N GLY A 272 8.29 -2.46 6.27
CA GLY A 272 7.87 -3.30 7.38
C GLY A 272 8.59 -4.64 7.37
N GLU A 273 9.32 -4.93 8.44
CA GLU A 273 9.85 -6.27 8.73
C GLU A 273 9.04 -6.86 9.87
N TYR A 274 8.14 -7.79 9.53
CA TYR A 274 7.19 -8.36 10.47
C TYR A 274 7.66 -9.72 10.99
N LEU A 275 7.19 -10.10 12.19
CA LEU A 275 7.43 -11.43 12.73
C LEU A 275 6.62 -12.47 11.95
N ALA A 276 7.21 -13.65 11.74
CA ALA A 276 6.61 -14.77 11.01
C ALA A 276 5.60 -15.59 11.85
N ILE A 277 4.82 -14.94 12.71
CA ILE A 277 3.91 -15.65 13.62
C ILE A 277 2.76 -16.26 12.80
N GLU A 278 2.60 -17.58 12.85
CA GLU A 278 1.59 -18.35 12.08
C GLU A 278 1.65 -18.15 10.55
N ASN A 279 2.75 -17.59 10.03
CA ASN A 279 2.87 -17.21 8.63
C ASN A 279 3.97 -18.01 7.92
N GLU A 280 3.67 -19.26 7.59
CA GLU A 280 4.60 -20.18 6.93
C GLU A 280 5.05 -19.71 5.54
N ARG A 281 4.29 -18.81 4.91
CA ARG A 281 4.61 -18.23 3.59
C ARG A 281 5.78 -17.26 3.63
N MET A 282 6.05 -16.64 4.78
CA MET A 282 6.99 -15.51 4.87
C MET A 282 8.44 -15.93 4.55
N ILE A 283 8.88 -17.07 5.08
CA ILE A 283 10.28 -17.54 4.92
C ILE A 283 10.55 -18.01 3.49
N PRO A 284 9.76 -18.94 2.89
CA PRO A 284 10.03 -19.42 1.53
C PRO A 284 9.96 -18.30 0.49
N GLN A 285 9.01 -17.37 0.65
CA GLN A 285 8.87 -16.23 -0.26
C GLN A 285 9.94 -15.15 -0.03
N GLN A 286 10.79 -15.29 0.98
CA GLN A 286 11.73 -14.26 1.44
C GLN A 286 11.02 -12.90 1.55
N ALA A 287 9.83 -12.94 2.15
CA ALA A 287 8.87 -11.86 2.08
C ALA A 287 9.36 -10.64 2.87
N ALA A 288 9.06 -9.48 2.31
CA ALA A 288 9.07 -8.19 2.98
C ALA A 288 7.77 -7.48 2.63
N SER A 289 7.40 -6.47 3.40
CA SER A 289 6.21 -5.69 3.10
C SER A 289 6.48 -4.21 3.24
N THR A 290 5.72 -3.39 2.52
CA THR A 290 5.63 -1.97 2.83
C THR A 290 4.25 -1.62 3.35
N LEU A 291 4.21 -0.76 4.36
CA LEU A 291 3.01 -0.16 4.94
C LEU A 291 2.80 1.24 4.38
N THR A 292 1.56 1.60 4.04
CA THR A 292 1.29 2.93 3.48
C THR A 292 -0.14 3.41 3.71
N ASN A 293 -0.28 4.73 3.86
CA ASN A 293 -1.55 5.44 3.78
C ASN A 293 -1.82 6.05 2.39
N ILE A 294 -1.04 5.66 1.37
CA ILE A 294 -1.03 6.25 0.04
C ILE A 294 -1.67 5.29 -0.96
N ASP A 295 -2.59 5.81 -1.76
CA ASP A 295 -3.15 5.08 -2.90
C ASP A 295 -2.17 5.06 -4.08
N ASP A 296 -1.71 6.24 -4.52
CA ASP A 296 -0.78 6.41 -5.64
C ASP A 296 0.69 6.34 -5.19
N ILE A 297 1.14 5.12 -4.86
CA ILE A 297 2.47 4.87 -4.32
C ILE A 297 3.56 5.30 -5.33
N GLU A 298 3.33 5.06 -6.62
CA GLU A 298 4.31 5.37 -7.67
C GLU A 298 4.57 6.88 -7.79
N SER A 299 3.52 7.70 -7.83
CA SER A 299 3.70 9.16 -7.86
C SER A 299 4.35 9.68 -6.57
N TYR A 300 4.03 9.09 -5.43
CA TYR A 300 4.67 9.48 -4.18
C TYR A 300 6.18 9.20 -4.20
N ILE A 301 6.61 8.02 -4.65
CA ILE A 301 8.06 7.72 -4.78
C ILE A 301 8.74 8.72 -5.72
N GLN A 302 8.11 9.05 -6.86
CA GLN A 302 8.66 10.00 -7.84
C GLN A 302 8.92 11.40 -7.26
N LEU A 303 8.11 11.86 -6.29
CA LEU A 303 8.33 13.15 -5.63
C LEU A 303 9.68 13.23 -4.91
N TRP A 304 10.23 12.09 -4.49
CA TRP A 304 11.51 12.01 -3.77
C TRP A 304 12.73 11.82 -4.69
N GLU A 305 12.55 11.55 -5.98
CA GLU A 305 13.64 11.14 -6.90
C GLU A 305 14.54 12.30 -7.41
N THR A 306 14.41 13.51 -6.87
CA THR A 306 14.94 14.74 -7.50
C THR A 306 16.46 14.96 -7.43
N ALA A 307 17.27 14.10 -6.79
CA ALA A 307 18.74 14.27 -6.77
C ALA A 307 19.61 12.99 -6.64
N GLY A 308 19.04 11.81 -6.36
CA GLY A 308 19.81 10.59 -6.01
C GLY A 308 19.71 9.41 -6.98
N GLY A 309 19.02 9.58 -8.10
CA GLY A 309 18.60 8.48 -8.99
C GLY A 309 17.28 7.84 -8.54
N PRO A 310 16.74 6.88 -9.31
CA PRO A 310 15.43 6.31 -9.04
C PRO A 310 15.46 5.40 -7.81
N TYR A 311 14.45 5.51 -6.95
CA TYR A 311 14.23 4.50 -5.91
C TYR A 311 13.56 3.26 -6.50
N LEU A 312 12.72 3.45 -7.52
CA LEU A 312 11.91 2.39 -8.10
C LEU A 312 12.23 2.21 -9.59
N THR A 313 12.79 1.06 -9.94
CA THR A 313 13.04 0.67 -11.33
C THR A 313 12.03 -0.40 -11.77
N ALA A 314 11.52 -0.29 -13.00
CA ALA A 314 10.74 -1.34 -13.63
C ALA A 314 11.59 -2.14 -14.62
N ILE A 315 11.43 -3.45 -14.62
CA ILE A 315 12.00 -4.38 -15.60
C ILE A 315 10.86 -5.17 -16.21
N ASP A 316 10.74 -5.14 -17.54
CA ASP A 316 9.70 -5.87 -18.25
C ASP A 316 10.32 -7.09 -18.96
N LEU A 317 9.74 -8.26 -18.69
CA LEU A 317 10.14 -9.55 -19.28
C LEU A 317 9.05 -10.07 -20.21
N PRO A 318 9.40 -10.72 -21.35
CA PRO A 318 8.41 -11.26 -22.27
C PRO A 318 7.58 -12.39 -21.67
N VAL A 319 6.26 -12.34 -21.89
CA VAL A 319 5.33 -13.39 -21.43
C VAL A 319 5.64 -14.75 -22.08
N TYR A 320 6.12 -14.77 -23.33
CA TYR A 320 6.43 -16.01 -24.05
C TYR A 320 7.59 -16.83 -23.43
N GLU A 321 8.44 -16.21 -22.60
CA GLU A 321 9.54 -16.93 -21.91
C GLU A 321 9.07 -17.73 -20.68
N ARG A 322 7.79 -17.59 -20.29
CA ARG A 322 7.21 -18.19 -19.07
C ARG A 322 7.65 -19.64 -18.84
N LYS A 323 7.50 -20.51 -19.85
CA LYS A 323 7.77 -21.95 -19.70
C LYS A 323 9.22 -22.22 -19.26
N ASN A 324 10.18 -21.57 -19.93
CA ASN A 324 11.59 -21.72 -19.62
C ASN A 324 11.93 -21.14 -18.23
N ILE A 325 11.38 -19.97 -17.92
CA ILE A 325 11.62 -19.28 -16.65
C ILE A 325 11.07 -20.09 -15.47
N ILE A 326 9.80 -20.52 -15.52
CA ILE A 326 9.18 -21.32 -14.45
C ILE A 326 9.91 -22.65 -14.26
N GLN A 327 10.36 -23.30 -15.34
CA GLN A 327 11.17 -24.51 -15.25
C GLN A 327 12.50 -24.26 -14.53
N GLU A 328 13.22 -23.19 -14.89
CA GLU A 328 14.50 -22.86 -14.25
C GLU A 328 14.33 -22.49 -12.77
N LEU A 329 13.28 -21.74 -12.45
CA LEU A 329 12.91 -21.41 -11.06
C LEU A 329 12.59 -22.67 -10.25
N GLY A 330 11.94 -23.67 -10.86
CA GLY A 330 11.73 -24.98 -10.25
C GLY A 330 13.02 -25.68 -9.85
N TYR A 331 14.08 -25.61 -10.67
CA TYR A 331 15.40 -26.14 -10.31
C TYR A 331 16.06 -25.40 -9.14
N MET A 332 15.66 -24.15 -8.88
CA MET A 332 16.11 -23.36 -7.73
C MET A 332 15.25 -23.60 -6.47
N GLY A 333 14.28 -24.52 -6.52
CA GLY A 333 13.33 -24.76 -5.42
C GLY A 333 12.24 -23.70 -5.29
N ILE A 334 12.05 -22.85 -6.31
CA ILE A 334 11.01 -21.81 -6.33
C ILE A 334 9.79 -22.39 -7.07
N THR A 335 8.96 -23.10 -6.31
CA THR A 335 7.73 -23.74 -6.79
C THR A 335 6.50 -23.24 -6.03
N ALA A 336 5.30 -23.49 -6.57
CA ALA A 336 4.06 -23.12 -5.87
C ALA A 336 3.90 -23.84 -4.52
N GLY A 337 4.31 -25.12 -4.41
CA GLY A 337 4.25 -25.86 -3.15
C GLY A 337 5.22 -25.33 -2.10
N ALA A 338 6.38 -24.84 -2.53
CA ALA A 338 7.33 -24.17 -1.63
C ALA A 338 6.83 -22.77 -1.21
N MET A 339 6.31 -21.98 -2.15
CA MET A 339 5.85 -20.60 -1.86
C MET A 339 4.53 -20.57 -1.08
N PHE A 340 3.67 -21.57 -1.22
CA PHE A 340 2.38 -21.66 -0.52
C PHE A 340 2.26 -22.99 0.22
N PRO A 341 2.92 -23.14 1.39
CA PRO A 341 2.80 -24.36 2.18
C PRO A 341 1.35 -24.74 2.44
N GLY A 342 1.05 -26.04 2.32
CA GLY A 342 -0.28 -26.60 2.45
C GLY A 342 -0.82 -27.23 1.17
N LEU A 343 -2.08 -27.69 1.23
CA LEU A 343 -2.72 -28.44 0.15
C LEU A 343 -2.87 -27.61 -1.14
N ASP A 344 -3.19 -26.32 -1.01
CA ASP A 344 -3.43 -25.45 -2.17
C ASP A 344 -2.16 -25.29 -3.02
N GLY A 345 -1.01 -24.99 -2.39
CA GLY A 345 0.26 -24.87 -3.11
C GLY A 345 0.76 -26.19 -3.67
N ALA A 346 0.59 -27.30 -2.93
CA ALA A 346 0.94 -28.63 -3.41
C ALA A 346 0.13 -29.02 -4.66
N CYS A 347 -1.19 -28.76 -4.64
CA CYS A 347 -2.06 -28.97 -5.79
C CYS A 347 -1.69 -28.04 -6.96
N GLU A 348 -1.43 -26.75 -6.71
CA GLU A 348 -0.99 -25.79 -7.73
C GLU A 348 0.30 -26.26 -8.42
N GLU A 349 1.29 -26.71 -7.67
CA GLU A 349 2.56 -27.22 -8.20
C GLU A 349 2.37 -28.49 -9.03
N LEU A 350 1.65 -29.49 -8.50
CA LEU A 350 1.39 -30.73 -9.24
C LEU A 350 0.56 -30.49 -10.50
N LYS A 351 -0.32 -29.48 -10.47
CA LYS A 351 -1.08 -29.04 -11.65
C LYS A 351 -0.15 -28.48 -12.73
N GLU A 352 0.78 -27.59 -12.36
CA GLU A 352 1.79 -27.04 -13.28
C GLU A 352 2.74 -28.11 -13.82
N ARG A 353 3.07 -29.12 -13.01
CA ARG A 353 3.99 -30.20 -13.41
C ARG A 353 3.34 -31.22 -14.35
N ASN A 354 2.11 -31.62 -14.05
CA ASN A 354 1.48 -32.75 -14.70
C ASN A 354 0.58 -32.34 -15.88
N PHE A 355 0.18 -31.07 -15.97
CA PHE A 355 -0.71 -30.55 -17.01
C PHE A 355 -0.08 -29.36 -17.73
N ASP A 356 -0.20 -29.30 -19.06
CA ASP A 356 0.24 -28.15 -19.85
C ASP A 356 -0.82 -27.04 -19.83
N ILE A 357 -1.07 -26.49 -18.65
CA ILE A 357 -2.00 -25.38 -18.43
C ILE A 357 -1.30 -24.04 -18.67
#